data_AF-K9WDX6-F1
#
_entry.id   AF-K9WDX6-F1
#
_cell.length_a   1.000
_cell.length_b   1.000
_cell.length_c   1.000
_cell.angle_alpha   90.00
_cell.angle_beta   90.00
_cell.angle_gamma   90.00
#
_symmetry.space_group_name_H-M   'P 1'
#
loop_
_entity.id
_entity.type
_entity.pdbx_description
1 polymer ?
#
loop_
_entity_poly.entity_id
_entity_poly.type
_entity_poly.pdbx_seq_one_letter_code
_entity_poly.pdbx_strand_id
1 'polypeptide(L)' 'MTYKDRLSPWCIVRHLPQAQSRVVACSRRRNDAEEHLRVLRKMTPTADYSIIFDPMMESTDTIANT' A
#
# COMPACT_ATOMS: atom_id res chain seq x y z
N MET A 1 -9.67 5.41 -12.14
CA MET A 1 -9.15 4.03 -12.11
C MET A 1 -8.93 3.54 -13.53
N THR A 2 -7.74 3.05 -13.84
CA THR A 2 -7.48 2.27 -15.06
C THR A 2 -7.60 0.79 -14.74
N TYR A 3 -7.97 -0.05 -15.71
CA TYR A 3 -8.04 -1.51 -15.54
C TYR A 3 -6.77 -2.12 -14.90
N LYS A 4 -5.63 -1.46 -15.11
CA LYS A 4 -4.32 -1.82 -14.55
C LYS A 4 -4.28 -1.79 -13.01
N ASP A 5 -5.04 -0.90 -12.38
CA ASP A 5 -5.07 -0.75 -10.92
C ASP A 5 -5.80 -1.93 -10.25
N ARG A 6 -6.81 -2.50 -10.91
CA ARG A 6 -7.54 -3.70 -10.46
C ARG A 6 -6.73 -5.00 -10.56
N LEU A 7 -5.61 -4.98 -11.26
CA LEU A 7 -4.77 -6.17 -11.46
C LEU A 7 -3.75 -6.38 -10.34
N SER A 8 -3.64 -5.45 -9.39
CA SER A 8 -2.60 -5.43 -8.35
C SER A 8 -3.21 -5.47 -6.95
N PRO A 9 -3.79 -6.61 -6.52
CA PRO A 9 -4.55 -6.67 -5.27
C PRO A 9 -3.67 -6.67 -4.01
N TRP A 10 -2.35 -6.82 -4.14
CA TRP A 10 -1.44 -6.85 -2.99
C TRP A 10 -0.82 -5.48 -2.76
N CYS A 11 -1.32 -4.74 -1.79
CA CYS A 11 -0.90 -3.38 -1.50
C CYS A 11 -0.03 -3.29 -0.25
N ILE A 12 1.03 -2.49 -0.32
CA ILE A 12 1.94 -2.19 0.76
C ILE A 12 1.53 -0.84 1.33
N VAL A 13 1.10 -0.86 2.58
CA VAL A 13 0.64 0.30 3.33
C VAL A 13 1.70 0.69 4.34
N ARG A 14 2.02 1.97 4.39
CA ARG A 14 2.86 2.57 5.42
C ARG A 14 1.96 3.25 6.44
N HIS A 15 2.19 2.94 7.71
CA HIS A 15 1.53 3.63 8.82
C HIS A 15 2.32 4.88 9.18
N LEU A 16 1.59 5.97 9.33
CA LEU A 16 2.11 7.27 9.70
C LEU A 16 1.67 7.60 11.14
N PRO A 17 2.48 8.36 11.89
CA PRO A 17 2.00 8.97 13.12
C PRO A 17 0.77 9.82 12.80
N GLN A 18 -0.20 9.87 13.73
CA GLN A 18 -1.56 10.44 13.55
C GLN A 18 -2.62 9.48 12.99
N ALA A 19 -2.45 8.16 13.15
CA ALA A 19 -3.43 7.14 12.73
C ALA A 19 -3.78 7.21 11.23
N GLN A 20 -2.84 7.71 10.43
CA GLN A 20 -2.96 7.76 8.98
C GLN A 20 -2.22 6.57 8.37
N SER A 21 -2.78 6.02 7.30
CA SER A 21 -2.18 4.93 6.56
C SER A 21 -2.16 5.32 5.10
N ARG A 22 -1.01 5.18 4.44
CA ARG A 22 -0.84 5.51 3.03
C ARG A 22 -0.33 4.32 2.26
N VAL A 23 -0.92 4.07 1.10
CA VAL A 23 -0.43 3.03 0.19
C VAL A 23 0.80 3.54 -0.56
N VAL A 24 1.88 2.78 -0.44
CA VAL A 24 3.19 3.11 -1.02
C VAL A 24 3.36 2.43 -2.37
N ALA A 25 2.91 1.18 -2.50
CA ALA A 25 2.98 0.41 -3.73
C ALA A 25 1.93 -0.70 -3.73
N CYS A 26 1.48 -1.13 -4.90
CA CYS A 26 0.69 -2.34 -5.06
C CYS A 26 1.31 -3.25 -6.13
N SER A 27 1.25 -4.55 -5.87
CA SER A 27 1.83 -5.60 -6.69
C SER A 27 0.75 -6.60 -7.10
N ARG A 28 0.97 -7.23 -8.25
CA ARG A 28 0.06 -8.28 -8.76
C ARG A 28 0.18 -9.58 -7.97
N ARG A 29 1.39 -9.91 -7.52
CA ARG A 29 1.69 -11.12 -6.77
C ARG A 29 2.13 -10.76 -5.37
N ARG A 30 1.79 -11.62 -4.41
CA ARG A 30 2.21 -11.50 -3.02
C ARG A 30 3.74 -11.48 -2.87
N ASN A 31 4.43 -12.39 -3.57
CA ASN A 31 5.89 -12.48 -3.52
C ASN A 31 6.58 -11.17 -3.93
N ASP A 32 6.08 -10.52 -4.98
CA ASP A 32 6.61 -9.23 -5.43
C ASP A 32 6.36 -8.14 -4.38
N ALA A 33 5.20 -8.15 -3.70
CA ALA A 33 4.92 -7.24 -2.59
C ALA A 33 5.87 -7.47 -1.40
N GLU A 34 6.17 -8.72 -1.07
CA GLU A 34 7.05 -9.09 0.05
C GLU A 34 8.51 -8.67 -0.21
N GLU A 35 9.03 -8.91 -1.41
CA GLU A 35 10.38 -8.45 -1.79
C GLU A 35 10.48 -6.92 -1.79
N HIS A 36 9.45 -6.22 -2.30
CA HIS A 36 9.40 -4.77 -2.28
C HIS A 36 9.33 -4.22 -0.84
N LEU A 37 8.53 -4.84 0.02
CA LEU A 37 8.46 -4.53 1.46
C LEU A 37 9.83 -4.72 2.13
N ARG A 38 10.55 -5.80 1.79
CA ARG A 38 11.88 -6.08 2.35
C ARG A 38 12.87 -4.98 2.01
N VAL A 39 12.83 -4.45 0.79
CA VAL A 39 13.65 -3.31 0.37
C VAL A 39 13.23 -2.04 1.12
N LEU A 40 11.93 -1.75 1.22
CA LEU A 40 11.42 -0.58 1.95
C LEU A 40 11.83 -0.59 3.42
N ARG A 41 11.78 -1.75 4.09
CA ARG A 41 12.23 -1.91 5.48
C ARG A 41 13.74 -1.71 5.65
N LYS A 42 14.55 -2.05 4.64
CA LYS A 42 15.99 -1.77 4.66
C LYS A 42 16.29 -0.28 4.47
N MET A 43 15.53 0.40 3.61
CA MET A 43 15.71 1.83 3.36
C MET A 43 15.19 2.71 4.52
N THR A 44 14.11 2.30 5.17
CA THR A 44 13.51 3.04 6.29
C THR A 44 13.02 2.06 7.35
N PRO A 45 13.93 1.58 8.22
CA PRO A 45 13.58 0.59 9.25
C PRO A 45 12.69 1.16 10.36
N THR A 46 12.62 2.49 10.48
CA THR A 46 11.78 3.19 11.47
C THR A 46 10.32 3.31 11.05
N ALA A 47 9.97 2.99 9.80
CA ALA A 47 8.61 3.08 9.31
C ALA A 47 7.91 1.72 9.47
N ASP A 48 6.67 1.77 9.95
CA ASP A 48 5.80 0.61 10.04
C ASP A 48 5.10 0.38 8.71
N TYR A 49 5.22 -0.84 8.19
CA TYR A 49 4.65 -1.25 6.92
C TYR A 49 3.79 -2.51 7.11
N SER A 50 2.74 -2.63 6.30
CA SER A 50 1.86 -3.80 6.28
C SER A 50 1.46 -4.14 4.85
N ILE A 51 1.31 -5.42 4.55
CA ILE A 51 0.77 -5.89 3.28
C ILE A 51 -0.71 -6.19 3.49
N ILE A 52 -1.55 -5.59 2.64
CA ILE A 52 -3.00 -5.76 2.64
C ILE A 52 -3.39 -6.35 1.29
N PHE A 53 -4.25 -7.36 1.30
CA PHE A 53 -4.90 -7.84 0.10
C PHE A 53 -6.20 -7.06 -0.08
N ASP A 54 -6.24 -6.18 -1.06
CA ASP A 54 -7.42 -5.42 -1.45
C ASP A 54 -7.70 -5.63 -2.95
N PRO A 55 -8.69 -6.45 -3.31
CA PRO A 55 -9.04 -6.72 -4.71
C PRO A 55 -9.71 -5.54 -5.41
N MET A 56 -10.12 -4.49 -4.68
CA MET A 56 -10.90 -3.37 -5.22
C MET A 56 -10.29 -2.01 -4.99
N MET A 57 -9.21 -1.90 -4.19
CA MET A 57 -8.53 -0.68 -3.73
C MET A 57 -9.12 0.61 -4.31
N GLU A 58 -10.27 1.00 -3.77
CA GLU A 58 -10.85 2.29 -4.04
C GLU A 58 -10.03 3.30 -3.23
N SER A 59 -9.43 4.26 -3.92
CA SER A 59 -8.63 5.31 -3.29
C SER A 59 -9.48 6.00 -2.23
N THR A 60 -9.31 5.61 -0.97
CA THR A 60 -9.87 6.29 0.19
C THR A 60 -9.09 7.57 0.42
N ASP A 61 -9.24 8.52 -0.50
CA ASP A 61 -8.73 9.88 -0.40
C ASP A 61 -9.77 10.84 -1.00
N THR A 62 -11.04 10.75 -0.58
CA THR A 62 -12.01 11.84 -0.80
C THR A 62 -13.13 11.82 0.24
N ILE A 63 -12.83 12.04 1.52
CA ILE A 63 -13.79 12.71 2.42
C ILE A 63 -13.02 13.55 3.47
N ALA A 64 -12.42 14.65 3.02
CA ALA A 64 -12.17 15.80 3.88
C ALA A 64 -12.45 17.08 3.06
N ASN A 65 -13.48 17.81 3.47
CA ASN A 65 -13.97 19.12 3.01
C ASN A 65 -14.73 19.22 1.68
N THR A 66 -16.07 19.27 1.79
CA THR A 66 -16.84 20.51 1.56
C THR A 66 -18.03 20.52 2.51
#